data_AF-A0A1S8C9R5-F1
#
_entry.id   AF-A0A1S8C9R5-F1
#
_cell.length_a   1.000
_cell.length_b   1.000
_cell.length_c   1.000
_cell.angle_alpha   90.00
_cell.angle_beta   90.00
_cell.angle_gamma   90.00
#
_symmetry.space_group_name_H-M   'P 1'
#
loop_
_entity.id
_entity.type
_entity.pdbx_description
1 polymer ?
#
loop_
_entity_poly.entity_id
_entity_poly.type
_entity_poly.pdbx_seq_one_letter_code
_entity_poly.pdbx_strand_id
1 'polypeptide(L)'
;MLAGHVDWAGAPGVFADLRDVAPGDEISVLRADGTTAVFAVREVGHYDKDAFPTADVYGDLDHAGLRLITCGGVFDQQADSYRDNTIVFADLVAPA
;
A
#
# COMPACT_ATOMS: atom_id res chain seq x y z
N MET A 1 -4.98 7.09 2.98
CA MET A 1 -3.66 6.51 2.66
C MET A 1 -3.02 6.05 3.95
N LEU A 2 -2.36 4.89 3.94
CA LEU A 2 -1.53 4.39 5.04
C LEU A 2 -0.14 4.06 4.48
N ALA A 3 0.91 4.41 5.21
CA ALA A 3 2.29 4.12 4.85
C ALA A 3 2.95 3.27 5.95
N GLY A 4 3.76 2.30 5.54
CA GLY A 4 4.44 1.39 6.46
C GLY A 4 5.75 0.90 5.86
N HIS A 5 6.65 0.43 6.72
CA HIS A 5 7.92 -0.13 6.29
C HIS A 5 7.79 -1.61 5.91
N VAL A 6 8.59 -2.05 4.94
CA VAL A 6 8.79 -3.47 4.62
C VAL A 6 9.65 -4.16 5.68
N ASP A 7 10.64 -3.45 6.23
CA ASP A 7 11.50 -3.88 7.32
C ASP A 7 12.00 -2.70 8.16
N TRP A 8 12.44 -2.99 9.38
CA TRP A 8 13.09 -2.04 10.26
C TRP A 8 14.08 -2.76 11.18
N ALA A 9 15.31 -2.25 11.28
CA ALA A 9 16.36 -2.81 12.15
C ALA A 9 16.60 -4.33 11.97
N GLY A 10 16.43 -4.85 10.75
CA GLY A 10 16.63 -6.27 10.42
C GLY A 10 15.42 -7.18 10.74
N ALA A 11 14.29 -6.62 11.16
CA ALA A 11 13.04 -7.34 11.35
C ALA A 11 11.98 -6.96 10.30
N PRO A 12 11.08 -7.88 9.90
CA PRO A 12 9.96 -7.57 9.02
C PRO A 12 9.07 -6.46 9.60
N GLY A 13 8.70 -5.51 8.75
CA GLY A 13 7.82 -4.40 9.08
C GLY A 13 6.34 -4.73 8.84
N VAL A 14 5.47 -3.78 9.15
CA VAL A 14 4.00 -3.96 9.05
C VAL A 14 3.51 -4.29 7.64
N PHE A 15 4.27 -3.91 6.60
CA PHE A 15 3.96 -4.16 5.19
C PHE A 15 4.97 -5.10 4.52
N ALA A 16 5.62 -5.99 5.28
CA ALA A 16 6.56 -6.98 4.75
C ALA A 16 5.97 -7.85 3.63
N ASP A 17 4.69 -8.20 3.77
CA ASP A 17 3.95 -9.10 2.86
C ASP A 17 3.02 -8.35 1.90
N LEU A 18 3.09 -7.00 1.86
CA LEU A 18 2.20 -6.19 1.01
C LEU A 18 2.38 -6.50 -0.49
N ARG A 19 3.55 -7.02 -0.88
CA ARG A 19 3.85 -7.47 -2.26
C ARG A 19 3.06 -8.72 -2.70
N ASP A 20 2.54 -9.48 -1.74
CA ASP A 20 1.84 -10.74 -2.01
C ASP A 20 0.33 -10.53 -2.18
N VAL A 21 -0.15 -9.31 -1.95
CA VAL A 21 -1.53 -8.90 -2.17
C VAL A 21 -1.86 -8.89 -3.66
N ALA A 22 -3.07 -9.32 -4.01
CA ALA A 22 -3.57 -9.36 -5.37
C ALA A 22 -4.93 -8.64 -5.52
N PRO A 23 -5.29 -8.21 -6.74
CA PRO A 23 -6.65 -7.74 -7.03
C PRO A 23 -7.72 -8.76 -6.61
N GLY A 24 -8.76 -8.27 -5.94
CA GLY A 24 -9.83 -9.08 -5.34
C GLY A 24 -9.62 -9.42 -3.86
N ASP A 25 -8.42 -9.27 -3.31
CA ASP A 25 -8.19 -9.43 -1.88
C ASP A 25 -8.92 -8.34 -1.08
N GLU A 26 -9.32 -8.67 0.15
CA GLU A 26 -10.00 -7.73 1.05
C GLU A 26 -9.06 -7.14 2.10
N ILE A 27 -9.22 -5.83 2.35
CA ILE A 27 -8.53 -5.10 3.41
C ILE A 27 -9.57 -4.59 4.40
N SER A 28 -9.49 -5.08 5.64
CA SER A 28 -10.33 -4.63 6.75
C SER A 28 -9.62 -3.56 7.57
N VAL A 29 -10.23 -2.39 7.71
CA VAL A 29 -9.73 -1.27 8.52
C VAL A 29 -10.66 -1.03 9.69
N LEU A 30 -10.21 -1.39 10.90
CA LEU A 30 -10.89 -1.05 12.14
C LEU A 30 -10.77 0.45 12.42
N ARG A 31 -11.90 1.11 12.60
CA ARG A 31 -11.99 2.54 12.91
C ARG A 31 -12.12 2.77 14.41
N ALA A 32 -11.79 3.99 14.83
CA ALA A 32 -11.87 4.39 16.24
C ALA A 32 -13.29 4.33 16.82
N ASP A 33 -14.32 4.39 15.96
CA ASP A 33 -15.73 4.25 16.33
C ASP A 33 -16.17 2.79 16.53
N GLY A 34 -15.27 1.82 16.33
CA GLY A 34 -15.54 0.39 16.45
C GLY A 34 -16.12 -0.26 15.20
N THR A 35 -16.37 0.50 14.12
CA THR A 35 -16.79 -0.06 12.83
C THR A 35 -15.59 -0.55 12.02
N THR A 36 -15.83 -1.51 11.12
CA THR A 36 -14.83 -1.99 10.16
C THR A 36 -15.22 -1.58 8.76
N ALA A 37 -14.33 -0.88 8.06
CA ALA A 37 -14.45 -0.68 6.62
C ALA A 37 -13.74 -1.79 5.86
N VAL A 38 -14.44 -2.38 4.89
CA VAL A 38 -13.88 -3.41 4.01
C VAL A 38 -13.65 -2.81 2.63
N PHE A 39 -12.41 -2.86 2.18
CA PHE A 39 -11.98 -2.45 0.85
C PHE A 39 -11.60 -3.68 0.05
N ALA A 40 -11.92 -3.72 -1.25
CA ALA A 40 -11.38 -4.73 -2.16
C ALA A 40 -10.24 -4.11 -2.97
N VAL A 41 -9.14 -4.85 -3.09
CA VAL A 41 -8.00 -4.44 -3.90
C VAL A 41 -8.40 -4.43 -5.36
N ARG A 42 -8.22 -3.27 -6.01
CA ARG A 42 -8.44 -3.13 -7.45
C ARG A 42 -7.16 -3.28 -8.25
N GLU A 43 -6.02 -2.87 -7.68
CA GLU A 43 -4.76 -2.80 -8.39
C GLU A 43 -3.59 -2.85 -7.40
N VAL A 44 -2.51 -3.53 -7.81
CA VAL A 44 -1.20 -3.47 -7.15
C VAL A 44 -0.19 -3.02 -8.18
N GLY A 45 0.51 -1.94 -7.88
CA GLY A 45 1.53 -1.37 -8.75
C GLY A 45 2.90 -1.36 -8.08
N HIS A 46 3.93 -1.63 -8.88
CA HIS A 46 5.33 -1.51 -8.51
C HIS A 46 5.95 -0.39 -9.31
N TYR A 47 6.44 0.63 -8.62
CA TYR A 47 6.92 1.85 -9.25
C TYR A 47 8.33 2.17 -8.80
N ASP A 48 9.25 2.32 -9.76
CA ASP A 48 10.56 2.87 -9.50
C ASP A 48 10.42 4.23 -8.80
N LYS A 49 11.34 4.57 -7.90
CA LYS A 49 11.33 5.87 -7.19
C LYS A 49 11.26 7.07 -8.12
N ASP A 50 11.90 6.99 -9.28
CA ASP A 50 11.95 8.07 -10.26
C ASP A 50 10.69 8.14 -11.14
N ALA A 51 9.86 7.11 -11.10
CA ALA A 51 8.60 7.00 -11.84
C ALA A 51 7.39 6.89 -10.90
N PHE A 52 7.52 7.42 -9.68
CA PHE A 52 6.47 7.36 -8.69
C PHE A 52 5.18 8.04 -9.19
N PRO A 53 4.02 7.37 -9.14
CA PRO A 53 2.77 7.87 -9.70
C PRO A 53 2.10 8.86 -8.74
N THR A 54 2.71 10.03 -8.56
CA THR A 54 2.28 11.06 -7.61
C THR A 54 0.80 11.41 -7.76
N ALA A 55 0.30 11.53 -9.00
CA ALA A 55 -1.08 11.87 -9.28
C ALA A 55 -2.05 10.78 -8.82
N ASP A 56 -1.77 9.51 -9.09
CA ASP A 56 -2.66 8.40 -8.71
C ASP A 56 -2.63 8.14 -7.20
N VAL A 57 -1.50 8.42 -6.57
CA VAL A 57 -1.26 8.19 -5.14
C VAL A 57 -1.82 9.30 -4.26
N TYR A 58 -1.53 10.55 -4.61
CA TYR A 58 -1.91 11.72 -3.81
C TYR A 58 -3.10 12.48 -4.37
N GLY A 59 -3.56 12.16 -5.57
CA GLY A 59 -4.72 12.79 -6.18
C GLY A 59 -6.01 12.53 -5.41
N ASP A 60 -6.92 13.49 -5.51
CA ASP A 60 -8.25 13.39 -4.94
C ASP A 60 -9.02 12.22 -5.57
N LEU A 61 -9.87 11.60 -4.76
CA LEU A 61 -10.81 10.57 -5.21
C LEU A 61 -12.23 11.08 -5.02
N ASP A 62 -13.10 10.77 -5.96
CA ASP A 62 -14.54 11.01 -5.89
C ASP A 62 -15.30 9.92 -5.12
N HIS A 63 -14.58 8.91 -4.63
CA HIS A 63 -15.08 7.76 -3.88
C HIS A 63 -14.16 7.44 -2.68
N ALA A 64 -14.63 6.53 -1.82
CA ALA A 64 -13.85 6.06 -0.68
C ALA A 64 -12.78 5.04 -1.12
N GLY A 65 -11.59 5.53 -1.44
CA GLY A 65 -10.42 4.70 -1.77
C GLY A 65 -9.39 4.62 -0.65
N LEU A 66 -8.68 3.49 -0.61
CA LEU A 66 -7.55 3.21 0.24
C LEU A 66 -6.29 3.02 -0.61
N ARG A 67 -5.20 3.67 -0.20
CA ARG A 67 -3.86 3.46 -0.74
C ARG A 67 -2.96 2.96 0.39
N LEU A 68 -2.32 1.81 0.20
CA LEU A 68 -1.27 1.30 1.08
C LEU A 68 0.08 1.42 0.35
N ILE A 69 1.08 1.98 1.01
CA ILE A 69 2.39 2.24 0.41
C ILE A 69 3.47 1.65 1.30
N THR A 70 4.38 0.89 0.68
CA THR A 70 5.63 0.45 1.30
C THR A 70 6.79 0.66 0.35
N CYS A 71 7.96 0.99 0.90
CA CYS A 71 9.22 0.88 0.15
C CYS A 71 9.46 -0.61 -0.14
N GLY A 72 9.58 -0.98 -1.41
CA GLY A 72 9.65 -2.37 -1.87
C GLY A 72 10.76 -2.64 -2.90
N GLY A 73 10.93 -3.90 -3.29
CA GLY A 73 11.95 -4.31 -4.26
C GLY A 73 13.26 -4.81 -3.61
N VAL A 74 14.25 -5.10 -4.43
CA VAL A 74 15.59 -5.48 -3.95
C VAL A 74 16.22 -4.26 -3.29
N PHE A 75 16.70 -4.42 -2.04
CA PHE A 75 17.54 -3.40 -1.41
C PHE A 75 18.79 -3.21 -2.27
N ASP A 76 18.92 -2.06 -2.92
CA ASP A 76 20.11 -1.71 -3.67
C ASP A 76 21.20 -1.30 -2.69
N GLN A 77 22.16 -2.20 -2.44
CA GLN A 77 23.30 -1.92 -1.56
C GLN A 77 24.26 -0.84 -2.09
N GLN A 78 24.23 -0.52 -3.39
CA GLN A 78 25.04 0.57 -3.94
C GLN A 78 24.37 1.94 -3.75
N ALA A 79 23.03 1.97 -3.77
CA ALA A 79 22.23 3.19 -3.57
C ALA A 79 21.70 3.35 -2.13
N ASP A 80 21.98 2.38 -1.25
CA ASP A 80 21.48 2.28 0.13
C ASP A 80 19.95 2.42 0.23
N SER A 81 19.22 1.90 -0.77
CA SER A 81 17.79 2.16 -0.87
C SER A 81 17.04 1.08 -1.65
N TYR A 82 15.80 0.82 -1.24
CA TYR A 82 14.83 0.06 -2.03
C TYR A 82 14.54 0.79 -3.34
N ARG A 83 14.65 0.12 -4.49
CA ARG A 83 14.48 0.76 -5.81
C ARG A 83 13.03 1.10 -6.13
N ASP A 84 12.09 0.38 -5.52
CA ASP A 84 10.70 0.39 -5.93
C ASP A 84 9.81 0.80 -4.76
N ASN A 85 8.61 1.25 -5.08
CA ASN A 85 7.51 1.37 -4.14
C ASN A 85 6.42 0.40 -4.56
N THR A 86 5.95 -0.42 -3.64
CA THR A 86 4.74 -1.20 -3.85
C THR A 86 3.56 -0.38 -3.35
N ILE A 87 2.57 -0.19 -4.22
CA ILE A 87 1.38 0.60 -3.94
C ILE A 87 0.16 -0.29 -4.22
N VAL A 88 -0.66 -0.47 -3.18
CA VAL A 88 -1.95 -1.17 -3.30
C VAL A 88 -3.04 -0.11 -3.35
N PHE A 89 -3.89 -0.20 -4.36
CA PHE A 89 -5.10 0.60 -4.51
C PHE A 89 -6.32 -0.27 -4.26
N ALA A 90 -7.21 0.18 -3.39
CA ALA A 90 -8.40 -0.56 -3.01
C ALA A 90 -9.60 0.38 -2.82
N ASP A 91 -10.80 -0.11 -3.14
CA ASP A 91 -12.04 0.66 -3.07
C ASP A 91 -12.99 0.05 -2.04
N LEU A 92 -13.76 0.88 -1.34
CA LEU A 92 -14.72 0.42 -0.33
C LEU A 92 -15.82 -0.44 -0.99
N VAL A 93 -16.00 -1.69 -0.54
CA VAL A 93 -17.01 -2.62 -1.11
C VAL A 93 -18.29 -2.73 -0.28
N ALA A 94 -18.22 -2.44 1.01
CA ALA A 94 -19.39 -2.23 1.87
C ALA A 94 -18.97 -1.52 3.16
N PRO A 95 -19.78 -0.57 3.69
CA PRO A 95 -19.78 -0.31 5.10
C PRO A 95 -20.49 -1.49 5.80
N ALA A 96 -19.84 -2.08 6.80
CA ALA A 96 -20.55 -2.85 7.82
C ALA A 96 -21.39 -1.90 8.68
#